data_AF-A0A7Y4HU43-F1
#
_entry.id   AF-A0A7Y4HU43-F1
#
_cell.length_a   1.000
_cell.length_b   1.000
_cell.length_c   1.000
_cell.angle_alpha   90.00
_cell.angle_beta   90.00
_cell.angle_gamma   90.00
#
_symmetry.space_group_name_H-M   'P 1'
#
loop_
_entity.id
_entity.type
_entity.pdbx_description
1 polymer ?
#
loop_
_entity_poly.entity_id
_entity_poly.type
_entity_poly.pdbx_seq_one_letter_code
_entity_poly.pdbx_strand_id
1 'polypeptide(L)'
;MRKVTLDSYAGVDRLRIAIGGDITGSEVRRDEGGVAMRLVDPVLSVECDGVDFSSIHPDIIALIGILAFHPILPNEEFELKPSFSVSPNFEKAIRRAWILPYIRVNSPGEASPFTPKRGGVLSYGGGIDSLAASIMFPDLPLVHETPLPSRHASYSDIVNKIVTDERAENFVVFDNLRQLFTVWGLPLWVSVYIASLILEPKYIVSGSELTGTYLLAGKRYLPRHQNIWYRVFETIGVDVLPTSFLSEVGNAKIVSYSNRMDDAAYCQKIDRKDCGRCTKCLRRRMIRAMFDPSEMHLVDDFVQSDQIHAFLRTRPLYYADVFVHAAARQVRPTWVNEHIKDLLEKHESFPFHEAYYSKAFDHFGYPLDLRERAERSMGLAGLKAFTESDDEEFTNFLQ
;
A
#
# COMPACT_ATOMS: atom_id res chain seq x y z
N MET A 1 15.14 13.25 -28.96
CA MET A 1 14.02 12.84 -28.10
C MET A 1 13.95 11.33 -28.12
N ARG A 2 14.06 10.69 -26.94
CA ARG A 2 13.98 9.22 -26.80
C ARG A 2 12.57 8.74 -27.13
N LYS A 3 12.44 7.52 -27.66
CA LYS A 3 11.14 6.91 -27.95
C LYS A 3 10.93 5.67 -27.09
N VAL A 4 9.91 5.66 -26.27
CA VAL A 4 9.51 4.51 -25.44
C VAL A 4 8.21 3.94 -26.01
N THR A 5 8.14 2.63 -26.21
CA THR A 5 6.90 1.95 -26.65
C THR A 5 6.19 1.32 -25.47
N LEU A 6 4.85 1.29 -25.53
CA LEU A 6 4.02 0.59 -24.56
C LEU A 6 2.99 -0.25 -25.33
N ASP A 7 3.28 -1.53 -25.47
CA ASP A 7 2.43 -2.46 -26.21
C ASP A 7 1.56 -3.25 -25.24
N SER A 8 0.30 -3.48 -25.60
CA SER A 8 -0.58 -4.33 -24.80
C SER A 8 -1.18 -5.46 -25.63
N TYR A 9 -1.31 -6.62 -24.99
CA TYR A 9 -2.00 -7.79 -25.51
C TYR A 9 -2.99 -8.25 -24.45
N ALA A 10 -4.26 -8.07 -24.72
CA ALA A 10 -5.34 -8.44 -23.83
C ALA A 10 -6.15 -9.58 -24.43
N GLY A 11 -6.35 -10.64 -23.66
CA GLY A 11 -7.16 -11.80 -24.03
C GLY A 11 -8.17 -12.15 -22.94
N VAL A 12 -8.77 -13.33 -23.09
CA VAL A 12 -9.59 -13.92 -22.02
C VAL A 12 -8.63 -14.32 -20.89
N ASP A 13 -8.86 -13.80 -19.68
CA ASP A 13 -8.15 -14.09 -18.43
C ASP A 13 -6.67 -13.64 -18.32
N ARG A 14 -6.09 -13.02 -19.36
CA ARG A 14 -4.70 -12.52 -19.29
C ARG A 14 -4.51 -11.17 -19.97
N LEU A 15 -3.75 -10.29 -19.30
CA LEU A 15 -3.19 -9.05 -19.84
C LEU A 15 -1.67 -9.10 -19.85
N ARG A 16 -1.06 -8.66 -20.95
CA ARG A 16 0.38 -8.44 -21.04
C ARG A 16 0.64 -7.01 -21.47
N ILE A 17 1.53 -6.32 -20.76
CA ILE A 17 1.97 -4.96 -21.10
C ILE A 17 3.48 -5.00 -21.25
N ALA A 18 3.98 -4.70 -22.45
CA ALA A 18 5.40 -4.69 -22.77
C ALA A 18 5.92 -3.26 -22.89
N ILE A 19 7.08 -2.98 -22.30
CA ILE A 19 7.82 -1.73 -22.50
C ILE A 19 9.02 -1.96 -23.41
N GLY A 20 9.26 -1.03 -24.34
CA GLY A 20 10.38 -1.10 -25.29
C GLY A 20 10.93 0.26 -25.70
N GLY A 21 11.84 0.25 -26.66
CA GLY A 21 12.49 1.45 -27.19
C GLY A 21 13.67 1.95 -26.36
N ASP A 22 13.90 3.27 -26.39
CA ASP A 22 15.01 3.98 -25.73
C ASP A 22 14.75 4.17 -24.22
N ILE A 23 14.52 3.06 -23.49
CA ILE A 23 14.43 3.07 -22.04
C ILE A 23 15.79 3.40 -21.42
N THR A 24 15.82 3.88 -20.17
CA THR A 24 17.10 4.08 -19.48
C THR A 24 17.75 2.71 -19.23
N GLY A 25 18.74 2.35 -20.05
CA GLY A 25 19.50 1.12 -19.88
C GLY A 25 20.12 1.05 -18.49
N SER A 26 19.77 0.05 -17.70
CA SER A 26 20.47 -0.48 -16.51
C SER A 26 20.91 0.46 -15.36
N GLU A 27 20.74 1.77 -15.42
CA GLU A 27 21.16 2.70 -14.36
C GLU A 27 19.96 3.40 -13.68
N VAL A 28 19.33 2.62 -12.80
CA VAL A 28 18.94 2.94 -11.42
C VAL A 28 18.34 4.33 -11.17
N ARG A 29 17.00 4.40 -11.12
CA ARG A 29 16.39 5.14 -10.02
C ARG A 29 16.62 4.32 -8.75
N ARG A 30 17.17 4.98 -7.73
CA ARG A 30 17.23 4.42 -6.39
C ARG A 30 15.79 4.37 -5.85
N ASP A 31 15.39 3.28 -5.22
CA ASP A 31 14.19 3.33 -4.36
C ASP A 31 14.39 4.35 -3.23
N GLU A 32 13.37 4.56 -2.40
CA GLU A 32 13.51 5.38 -1.18
C GLU A 32 14.67 4.89 -0.27
N GLY A 33 15.13 3.65 -0.45
CA GLY A 33 16.25 3.02 0.25
C GLY A 33 17.63 3.11 -0.41
N GLY A 34 17.76 3.71 -1.60
CA GLY A 34 19.05 3.89 -2.25
C GLY A 34 19.50 2.76 -3.19
N VAL A 35 18.69 1.72 -3.43
CA VAL A 35 19.11 0.47 -4.09
C VAL A 35 19.00 0.53 -5.61
N ALA A 36 20.02 -0.02 -6.27
CA ALA A 36 20.07 -0.19 -7.71
C ALA A 36 19.05 -1.17 -8.29
N MET A 37 18.07 -0.67 -9.05
CA MET A 37 17.11 -1.48 -9.79
C MET A 37 17.46 -1.54 -11.29
N ARG A 38 17.46 -2.74 -11.87
CA ARG A 38 17.55 -2.99 -13.31
C ARG A 38 16.36 -3.80 -13.78
N LEU A 39 15.79 -3.47 -14.93
CA LEU A 39 14.72 -4.24 -15.55
C LEU A 39 15.23 -5.65 -15.93
N VAL A 40 14.51 -6.67 -15.50
CA VAL A 40 14.76 -8.09 -15.78
C VAL A 40 13.78 -8.61 -16.82
N ASP A 41 12.50 -8.26 -16.67
CA ASP A 41 11.43 -8.64 -17.59
C ASP A 41 10.77 -7.38 -18.14
N PRO A 42 10.85 -7.11 -19.45
CA PRO A 42 10.18 -5.97 -20.07
C PRO A 42 8.67 -6.17 -20.24
N VAL A 43 8.10 -7.27 -19.75
CA VAL A 43 6.69 -7.58 -19.89
C VAL A 43 6.05 -7.78 -18.51
N LEU A 44 5.10 -6.92 -18.16
CA LEU A 44 4.16 -7.19 -17.08
C LEU A 44 3.12 -8.18 -17.61
N SER A 45 2.93 -9.29 -16.90
CA SER A 45 1.88 -10.27 -17.14
C SER A 45 0.94 -10.27 -15.94
N VAL A 46 -0.36 -10.21 -16.20
CA VAL A 46 -1.43 -10.18 -15.19
C VAL A 46 -2.49 -11.21 -15.60
N GLU A 47 -2.91 -12.03 -14.64
CA GLU A 47 -3.95 -13.07 -14.80
C GLU A 47 -4.97 -12.93 -13.67
N CYS A 48 -6.25 -13.03 -14.00
CA CYS A 48 -7.32 -13.01 -13.01
C CYS A 48 -8.56 -13.70 -13.58
N ASP A 49 -9.06 -14.71 -12.87
CA ASP A 49 -10.24 -15.45 -13.29
C ASP A 49 -11.47 -14.54 -13.30
N GLY A 50 -12.27 -14.63 -14.37
CA GLY A 50 -13.52 -13.88 -14.49
C GLY A 50 -13.35 -12.42 -14.89
N VAL A 51 -12.15 -12.02 -15.32
CA VAL A 51 -11.86 -10.68 -15.86
C VAL A 51 -11.62 -10.76 -17.37
N ASP A 52 -12.48 -10.09 -18.15
CA ASP A 52 -12.25 -9.90 -19.57
C ASP A 52 -11.31 -8.72 -19.82
N PHE A 53 -10.01 -9.04 -19.91
CA PHE A 53 -8.98 -8.04 -20.15
C PHE A 53 -9.11 -7.34 -21.51
N SER A 54 -9.74 -7.98 -22.51
CA SER A 54 -9.93 -7.38 -23.84
C SER A 54 -10.85 -6.15 -23.81
N SER A 55 -11.64 -6.03 -22.74
CA SER A 55 -12.56 -4.91 -22.54
C SER A 55 -11.97 -3.76 -21.71
N ILE A 56 -10.80 -3.91 -21.10
CA ILE A 56 -10.24 -2.91 -20.18
C ILE A 56 -9.94 -1.62 -20.94
N HIS A 57 -10.33 -0.49 -20.33
CA HIS A 57 -10.13 0.81 -20.93
C HIS A 57 -8.64 1.13 -21.17
N PRO A 58 -8.27 1.69 -22.33
CA PRO A 58 -6.88 1.97 -22.67
C PRO A 58 -6.12 2.86 -21.68
N ASP A 59 -6.78 3.86 -21.07
CA ASP A 59 -6.15 4.70 -20.03
C ASP A 59 -5.72 3.89 -18.79
N ILE A 60 -6.50 2.86 -18.44
CA ILE A 60 -6.19 1.98 -17.31
C ILE A 60 -5.00 1.10 -17.65
N ILE A 61 -4.96 0.54 -18.87
CA ILE A 61 -3.81 -0.22 -19.38
C ILE A 61 -2.56 0.67 -19.37
N ALA A 62 -2.67 1.91 -19.87
CA ALA A 62 -1.57 2.85 -19.89
C ALA A 62 -1.08 3.20 -18.47
N LEU A 63 -2.00 3.46 -17.53
CA LEU A 63 -1.67 3.75 -16.14
C LEU A 63 -0.96 2.55 -15.49
N ILE A 64 -1.46 1.33 -15.66
CA ILE A 64 -0.79 0.11 -15.17
C ILE A 64 0.64 0.02 -15.71
N GLY A 65 0.83 0.25 -17.02
CA GLY A 65 2.16 0.26 -17.64
C GLY A 65 3.08 1.31 -17.03
N ILE A 66 2.59 2.54 -16.83
CA ILE A 66 3.37 3.60 -16.16
C ILE A 66 3.73 3.18 -14.74
N LEU A 67 2.78 2.67 -13.94
CA LEU A 67 3.03 2.24 -12.56
C LEU A 67 4.03 1.09 -12.45
N ALA A 68 3.99 0.15 -13.40
CA ALA A 68 4.88 -1.02 -13.42
C ALA A 68 6.30 -0.63 -13.83
N PHE A 69 6.46 0.26 -14.80
CA PHE A 69 7.75 0.58 -15.41
C PHE A 69 8.31 1.96 -15.03
N HIS A 70 7.63 2.71 -14.16
CA HIS A 70 8.05 4.05 -13.72
C HIS A 70 9.53 4.19 -13.34
N PRO A 71 10.19 3.20 -12.68
CA PRO A 71 11.61 3.31 -12.31
C PRO A 71 12.58 3.46 -13.49
N ILE A 72 12.21 3.01 -14.70
CA ILE A 72 13.08 3.02 -15.89
C ILE A 72 12.60 3.99 -17.00
N LEU A 73 11.57 4.77 -16.72
CA LEU A 73 11.15 5.82 -17.64
C LEU A 73 12.17 6.96 -17.63
N PRO A 74 12.47 7.59 -18.78
CA PRO A 74 13.43 8.68 -18.85
C PRO A 74 13.03 9.86 -17.96
N ASN A 75 14.02 10.47 -17.29
CA ASN A 75 13.85 11.72 -16.52
C ASN A 75 13.88 12.98 -17.41
N GLU A 76 14.30 12.82 -18.66
CA GLU A 76 14.42 13.86 -19.69
C GLU A 76 13.26 13.77 -20.68
N GLU A 77 13.26 14.63 -21.69
CA GLU A 77 12.20 14.62 -22.71
C GLU A 77 12.18 13.31 -23.52
N PHE A 78 11.02 12.64 -23.49
CA PHE A 78 10.79 11.42 -24.25
C PHE A 78 9.36 11.36 -24.77
N GLU A 79 9.19 10.58 -25.83
CA GLU A 79 7.92 10.29 -26.48
C GLU A 79 7.47 8.89 -26.09
N LEU A 80 6.30 8.77 -25.46
CA LEU A 80 5.63 7.51 -25.19
C LEU A 80 4.71 7.17 -26.38
N LYS A 81 4.90 5.99 -26.95
CA LYS A 81 4.13 5.46 -28.09
C LYS A 81 3.36 4.22 -27.66
N PRO A 82 2.16 4.37 -27.09
CA PRO A 82 1.29 3.23 -26.85
C PRO A 82 0.82 2.65 -28.19
N SER A 83 0.67 1.32 -28.28
CA SER A 83 0.10 0.65 -29.46
C SER A 83 -1.41 0.85 -29.59
N PHE A 84 -2.02 1.62 -28.68
CA PHE A 84 -3.44 1.85 -28.53
C PHE A 84 -3.72 3.33 -28.22
N SER A 85 -4.92 3.79 -28.55
CA SER A 85 -5.37 5.16 -28.28
C SER A 85 -5.55 5.40 -26.79
N VAL A 86 -5.13 6.55 -26.26
CA VAL A 86 -5.39 6.99 -24.89
C VAL A 86 -6.14 8.32 -24.91
N SER A 87 -6.80 8.66 -23.81
CA SER A 87 -7.55 9.91 -23.71
C SER A 87 -6.64 11.10 -23.36
N PRO A 88 -7.10 12.35 -23.58
CA PRO A 88 -6.39 13.54 -23.11
C PRO A 88 -6.26 13.59 -21.58
N ASN A 89 -7.19 12.95 -20.84
CA ASN A 89 -7.12 12.88 -19.38
C ASN A 89 -5.92 12.06 -18.93
N PHE A 90 -5.56 10.99 -19.65
CA PHE A 90 -4.37 10.21 -19.35
C PHE A 90 -3.09 11.04 -19.48
N GLU A 91 -2.89 11.72 -20.61
CA GLU A 91 -1.71 12.56 -20.79
C GLU A 91 -1.65 13.66 -19.72
N LYS A 92 -2.78 14.32 -19.44
CA LYS A 92 -2.89 15.33 -18.38
C LYS A 92 -2.55 14.77 -17.00
N ALA A 93 -2.95 13.52 -16.71
CA ALA A 93 -2.70 12.88 -15.44
C ALA A 93 -1.20 12.67 -15.19
N ILE A 94 -0.48 12.14 -16.18
CA ILE A 94 0.94 11.75 -16.03
C ILE A 94 1.94 12.90 -16.28
N ARG A 95 1.56 13.90 -17.08
CA ARG A 95 2.41 15.05 -17.41
C ARG A 95 2.45 16.06 -16.26
N ARG A 96 3.21 15.71 -15.22
CA ARG A 96 3.35 16.48 -13.97
C ARG A 96 4.81 16.61 -13.56
N ALA A 97 5.16 17.73 -12.91
CA ALA A 97 6.53 18.11 -12.50
C ALA A 97 7.35 16.98 -11.86
N TRP A 98 6.73 16.17 -11.01
CA TRP A 98 7.39 15.13 -10.20
C TRP A 98 7.07 13.70 -10.64
N ILE A 99 6.35 13.54 -11.75
CA ILE A 99 6.01 12.23 -12.32
C ILE A 99 6.79 12.06 -13.62
N LEU A 100 6.28 12.64 -14.72
CA LEU A 100 6.88 12.62 -16.04
C LEU A 100 6.70 14.01 -16.69
N PRO A 101 7.43 15.04 -16.25
CA PRO A 101 7.20 16.43 -16.66
C PRO A 101 7.34 16.68 -18.16
N TYR A 102 8.19 15.90 -18.82
CA TYR A 102 8.57 16.09 -20.22
C TYR A 102 8.06 14.98 -21.13
N ILE A 103 7.08 14.20 -20.66
CA ILE A 103 6.47 13.17 -21.51
C ILE A 103 5.63 13.83 -22.60
N ARG A 104 5.79 13.31 -23.82
CA ARG A 104 4.83 13.51 -24.91
C ARG A 104 4.18 12.18 -25.23
N VAL A 105 2.86 12.14 -25.29
CA VAL A 105 2.13 10.91 -25.64
C VAL A 105 1.76 10.98 -27.12
N ASN A 106 2.18 9.98 -27.88
CA ASN A 106 1.90 9.85 -29.31
C ASN A 106 1.20 8.51 -29.55
N SER A 107 -0.11 8.50 -29.35
CA SER A 107 -0.99 7.36 -29.57
C SER A 107 -1.54 7.34 -31.02
N PRO A 108 -1.94 6.18 -31.56
CA PRO A 108 -2.50 6.06 -32.92
C PRO A 108 -3.80 6.84 -33.14
N GLY A 109 -4.45 7.29 -32.06
CA GLY A 109 -5.63 8.13 -32.06
C GLY A 109 -5.96 8.61 -30.65
N GLU A 110 -7.15 9.17 -30.48
CA GLU A 110 -7.69 9.66 -29.21
C GLU A 110 -8.79 8.72 -28.70
N ALA A 111 -8.67 8.25 -27.46
CA ALA A 111 -9.72 7.46 -26.79
C ALA A 111 -10.69 8.37 -26.02
N SER A 112 -11.90 7.87 -25.77
CA SER A 112 -12.82 8.52 -24.82
C SER A 112 -12.21 8.56 -23.42
N PRO A 113 -12.56 9.55 -22.58
CA PRO A 113 -12.21 9.51 -21.16
C PRO A 113 -12.70 8.23 -20.49
N PHE A 114 -11.88 7.69 -19.59
CA PHE A 114 -12.26 6.55 -18.77
C PHE A 114 -13.57 6.81 -18.00
N THR A 115 -14.45 5.80 -18.00
CA THR A 115 -15.64 5.76 -17.15
C THR A 115 -15.60 4.45 -16.35
N PRO A 116 -15.70 4.51 -15.01
CA PRO A 116 -15.69 3.31 -14.18
C PRO A 116 -16.76 2.29 -14.58
N LYS A 117 -16.40 1.00 -14.57
CA LYS A 117 -17.35 -0.12 -14.77
C LYS A 117 -17.88 -0.68 -13.46
N ARG A 118 -17.18 -0.42 -12.35
CA ARG A 118 -17.55 -0.86 -11.00
C ARG A 118 -17.58 0.33 -10.06
N GLY A 119 -18.32 0.18 -8.95
CA GLY A 119 -18.23 1.07 -7.80
C GLY A 119 -16.86 0.94 -7.10
N GLY A 120 -16.87 0.59 -5.83
CA GLY A 120 -15.64 0.39 -5.06
C GLY A 120 -15.02 -0.99 -5.20
N VAL A 121 -13.71 -1.05 -4.94
CA VAL A 121 -13.00 -2.29 -4.62
C VAL A 121 -12.07 -2.05 -3.43
N LEU A 122 -11.69 -3.12 -2.74
CA LEU A 122 -10.73 -3.07 -1.64
C LEU A 122 -9.40 -3.72 -2.07
N SER A 123 -8.33 -2.95 -2.09
CA SER A 123 -6.97 -3.45 -2.30
C SER A 123 -6.45 -4.11 -1.02
N TYR A 124 -6.19 -5.41 -1.08
CA TYR A 124 -5.91 -6.25 0.08
C TYR A 124 -4.51 -6.87 0.02
N GLY A 125 -3.65 -6.45 0.93
CA GLY A 125 -2.28 -6.96 1.06
C GLY A 125 -2.10 -8.00 2.17
N GLY A 126 -3.16 -8.42 2.85
CA GLY A 126 -3.11 -9.38 3.96
C GLY A 126 -2.59 -8.85 5.30
N GLY A 127 -2.03 -7.63 5.35
CA GLY A 127 -1.56 -7.01 6.59
C GLY A 127 -2.70 -6.52 7.50
N ILE A 128 -2.35 -6.15 8.74
CA ILE A 128 -3.30 -5.59 9.72
C ILE A 128 -4.10 -4.41 9.13
N ASP A 129 -3.43 -3.52 8.39
CA ASP A 129 -4.06 -2.30 7.88
C ASP A 129 -5.11 -2.61 6.80
N SER A 130 -4.80 -3.53 5.86
CA SER A 130 -5.77 -3.99 4.86
C SER A 130 -6.86 -4.90 5.44
N LEU A 131 -6.55 -5.65 6.51
CA LEU A 131 -7.52 -6.44 7.24
C LEU A 131 -8.51 -5.56 8.00
N ALA A 132 -8.04 -4.50 8.66
CA ALA A 132 -8.89 -3.49 9.27
C ALA A 132 -9.82 -2.83 8.24
N ALA A 133 -9.27 -2.43 7.08
CA ALA A 133 -10.08 -1.93 5.96
C ALA A 133 -11.15 -2.95 5.54
N SER A 134 -10.78 -4.22 5.43
CA SER A 134 -11.72 -5.28 5.03
C SER A 134 -12.86 -5.42 6.05
N ILE A 135 -12.56 -5.36 7.34
CA ILE A 135 -13.57 -5.40 8.41
C ILE A 135 -14.51 -4.21 8.33
N MET A 136 -13.99 -3.00 8.08
CA MET A 136 -14.80 -1.78 7.99
C MET A 136 -15.69 -1.73 6.73
N PHE A 137 -15.26 -2.38 5.65
CA PHE A 137 -15.93 -2.36 4.35
C PHE A 137 -16.19 -3.78 3.83
N PRO A 138 -17.06 -4.56 4.50
CA PRO A 138 -17.25 -5.98 4.21
C PRO A 138 -17.91 -6.28 2.86
N ASP A 139 -18.60 -5.30 2.27
CA ASP A 139 -19.36 -5.43 1.03
C ASP A 139 -18.56 -5.03 -0.23
N LEU A 140 -17.39 -4.41 -0.06
CA LEU A 140 -16.52 -4.14 -1.20
C LEU A 140 -15.86 -5.43 -1.69
N PRO A 141 -15.82 -5.67 -3.02
CA PRO A 141 -15.05 -6.76 -3.59
C PRO A 141 -13.59 -6.64 -3.18
N LEU A 142 -13.02 -7.73 -2.71
CA LEU A 142 -11.63 -7.77 -2.25
C LEU A 142 -10.73 -8.17 -3.42
N VAL A 143 -9.66 -7.41 -3.64
CA VAL A 143 -8.67 -7.69 -4.69
C VAL A 143 -7.30 -7.87 -4.07
N HIS A 144 -6.69 -9.03 -4.29
CA HIS A 144 -5.39 -9.40 -3.76
C HIS A 144 -4.41 -9.73 -4.89
N GLU A 145 -3.25 -9.10 -4.87
CA GLU A 145 -2.12 -9.43 -5.75
C GLU A 145 -1.32 -10.59 -5.15
N THR A 146 -1.10 -11.63 -5.96
CA THR A 146 -0.20 -12.73 -5.67
C THR A 146 0.82 -12.87 -6.81
N PRO A 147 2.07 -13.23 -6.53
CA PRO A 147 3.04 -13.48 -7.59
C PRO A 147 2.64 -14.64 -8.52
N LEU A 148 2.81 -14.44 -9.82
CA LEU A 148 2.76 -15.48 -10.84
C LEU A 148 3.83 -16.53 -10.52
N PRO A 149 3.45 -17.83 -10.44
CA PRO A 149 4.41 -18.92 -10.35
C PRO A 149 5.44 -18.82 -11.46
N SER A 150 6.73 -18.87 -11.11
CA SER A 150 7.73 -19.09 -12.14
C SER A 150 7.57 -20.53 -12.66
N ARG A 151 8.02 -20.83 -13.89
CA ARG A 151 7.91 -22.18 -14.50
C ARG A 151 8.44 -23.34 -13.63
N HIS A 152 9.17 -23.05 -12.56
CA HIS A 152 9.77 -24.03 -11.65
C HIS A 152 9.51 -23.77 -10.16
N ALA A 153 8.62 -22.84 -9.78
CA ALA A 153 8.32 -22.56 -8.38
C ALA A 153 6.82 -22.36 -8.13
N SER A 154 6.28 -23.09 -7.17
CA SER A 154 4.99 -22.77 -6.54
C SER A 154 5.22 -21.69 -5.48
N TYR A 155 4.55 -20.55 -5.60
CA TYR A 155 4.45 -19.61 -4.48
C TYR A 155 3.29 -20.04 -3.59
N SER A 156 3.59 -20.30 -2.32
CA SER A 156 2.56 -20.37 -1.29
C SER A 156 2.33 -18.95 -0.81
N ASP A 157 1.24 -18.31 -1.22
CA ASP A 157 0.80 -17.07 -0.57
C ASP A 157 -0.19 -17.42 0.54
N ILE A 158 0.17 -17.09 1.79
CA ILE A 158 -0.70 -17.36 2.93
C ILE A 158 -2.00 -16.53 2.87
N VAL A 159 -1.96 -15.40 2.16
CA VAL A 159 -3.09 -14.47 2.01
C VAL A 159 -4.16 -15.04 1.09
N ASN A 160 -3.80 -15.86 0.10
CA ASN A 160 -4.77 -16.55 -0.76
C ASN A 160 -5.79 -17.39 0.02
N LYS A 161 -5.39 -17.96 1.17
CA LYS A 161 -6.29 -18.72 2.06
C LYS A 161 -7.26 -17.83 2.82
N ILE A 162 -6.85 -16.60 3.12
CA ILE A 162 -7.69 -15.62 3.84
C ILE A 162 -8.71 -15.00 2.90
N VAL A 163 -8.31 -14.76 1.65
CA VAL A 163 -9.15 -14.13 0.62
C VAL A 163 -10.25 -15.06 0.12
N THR A 164 -10.09 -16.38 0.22
CA THR A 164 -11.03 -17.35 -0.39
C THR A 164 -12.25 -17.67 0.45
N ASP A 165 -12.27 -17.33 1.75
CA ASP A 165 -13.24 -17.91 2.69
C ASP A 165 -14.45 -17.02 3.07
N GLU A 166 -14.47 -15.71 2.74
CA GLU A 166 -15.33 -14.79 3.51
C GLU A 166 -16.20 -13.79 2.75
N ARG A 167 -16.17 -13.73 1.41
CA ARG A 167 -17.00 -12.75 0.66
C ARG A 167 -17.63 -13.32 -0.59
N ALA A 168 -18.69 -12.65 -1.04
CA ALA A 168 -19.38 -12.96 -2.28
C ALA A 168 -18.52 -12.71 -3.52
N GLU A 169 -17.63 -11.71 -3.48
CA GLU A 169 -16.72 -11.38 -4.59
C GLU A 169 -15.29 -11.16 -4.07
N ASN A 170 -14.39 -12.06 -4.47
CA ASN A 170 -12.96 -11.98 -4.20
C ASN A 170 -12.19 -12.23 -5.48
N PHE A 171 -11.18 -11.40 -5.75
CA PHE A 171 -10.33 -11.49 -6.92
C PHE A 171 -8.89 -11.74 -6.46
N VAL A 172 -8.36 -12.90 -6.83
CA VAL A 172 -6.93 -13.18 -6.72
C VAL A 172 -6.32 -12.87 -8.09
N VAL A 173 -5.43 -11.89 -8.12
CA VAL A 173 -4.76 -11.40 -9.32
C VAL A 173 -3.33 -11.92 -9.29
N PHE A 174 -2.97 -12.75 -10.26
CA PHE A 174 -1.63 -13.25 -10.41
C PHE A 174 -0.82 -12.33 -11.32
N ASP A 175 0.30 -11.77 -10.86
CA ASP A 175 1.17 -10.97 -11.71
C ASP A 175 2.68 -11.19 -11.50
N ASN A 176 3.51 -10.69 -12.41
CA ASN A 176 4.98 -10.70 -12.27
C ASN A 176 5.55 -9.33 -11.86
N LEU A 177 4.75 -8.44 -11.27
CA LEU A 177 5.12 -7.05 -10.94
C LEU A 177 6.37 -6.99 -10.05
N ARG A 178 6.46 -7.90 -9.07
CA ARG A 178 7.57 -7.99 -8.11
C ARG A 178 8.86 -8.54 -8.71
N GLN A 179 8.78 -9.11 -9.91
CA GLN A 179 9.85 -9.78 -10.64
C GLN A 179 10.35 -8.96 -11.82
N LEU A 180 9.70 -7.82 -12.14
CA LEU A 180 10.11 -6.97 -13.26
C LEU A 180 11.54 -6.44 -13.09
N PHE A 181 12.05 -6.32 -11.86
CA PHE A 181 13.34 -5.73 -11.56
C PHE A 181 14.27 -6.68 -10.80
N THR A 182 15.57 -6.38 -10.80
CA THR A 182 16.58 -7.13 -10.05
C THR A 182 16.38 -7.11 -8.54
N VAL A 183 15.61 -6.15 -8.04
CA VAL A 183 15.21 -6.06 -6.64
C VAL A 183 13.77 -6.55 -6.54
N TRP A 184 13.56 -7.59 -5.73
CA TRP A 184 12.21 -8.09 -5.46
C TRP A 184 11.41 -7.05 -4.67
N GLY A 185 10.27 -6.66 -5.20
CA GLY A 185 9.40 -5.68 -4.55
C GLY A 185 8.57 -4.90 -5.54
N LEU A 186 7.75 -3.99 -5.02
CA LEU A 186 6.95 -3.14 -5.88
C LEU A 186 7.84 -2.04 -6.48
N PRO A 187 7.75 -1.77 -7.79
CA PRO A 187 8.56 -0.73 -8.43
C PRO A 187 8.26 0.67 -7.91
N LEU A 188 7.04 0.86 -7.43
CA LEU A 188 6.56 2.09 -6.84
C LEU A 188 5.50 1.74 -5.79
N TRP A 189 5.39 2.53 -4.73
CA TRP A 189 4.47 2.23 -3.62
C TRP A 189 2.99 2.21 -4.07
N VAL A 190 2.59 3.02 -5.05
CA VAL A 190 1.23 2.98 -5.62
C VAL A 190 0.99 1.82 -6.59
N SER A 191 2.03 1.07 -6.95
CA SER A 191 1.85 -0.12 -7.80
C SER A 191 1.07 -1.23 -7.08
N VAL A 192 0.85 -1.12 -5.76
CA VAL A 192 -0.12 -1.94 -5.01
C VAL A 192 -1.53 -1.90 -5.62
N TYR A 193 -1.88 -0.84 -6.34
CA TYR A 193 -3.21 -0.65 -6.92
C TYR A 193 -3.37 -1.29 -8.30
N ILE A 194 -2.30 -1.82 -8.91
CA ILE A 194 -2.37 -2.44 -10.25
C ILE A 194 -3.40 -3.55 -10.30
N ALA A 195 -3.40 -4.46 -9.31
CA ALA A 195 -4.37 -5.54 -9.25
C ALA A 195 -5.81 -5.02 -9.15
N SER A 196 -6.06 -3.94 -8.41
CA SER A 196 -7.39 -3.34 -8.30
C SER A 196 -7.83 -2.59 -9.56
N LEU A 197 -6.89 -1.99 -10.31
CA LEU A 197 -7.18 -1.22 -11.51
C LEU A 197 -7.81 -2.07 -12.63
N ILE A 198 -7.47 -3.37 -12.73
CA ILE A 198 -8.00 -4.24 -13.79
C ILE A 198 -9.52 -4.42 -13.72
N LEU A 199 -10.13 -4.12 -12.56
CA LEU A 199 -11.59 -4.18 -12.35
C LEU A 199 -12.29 -2.87 -12.68
N GLU A 200 -11.55 -1.86 -13.15
CA GLU A 200 -12.05 -0.54 -13.55
C GLU A 200 -12.98 0.11 -12.50
N PRO A 201 -12.53 0.21 -11.22
CA PRO A 201 -13.35 0.73 -10.14
C PRO A 201 -13.44 2.25 -10.19
N LYS A 202 -14.53 2.80 -9.63
CA LYS A 202 -14.64 4.23 -9.34
C LYS A 202 -13.68 4.63 -8.22
N TYR A 203 -13.53 3.78 -7.21
CA TYR A 203 -12.61 4.03 -6.11
C TYR A 203 -11.97 2.75 -5.58
N ILE A 204 -10.72 2.88 -5.11
CA ILE A 204 -9.93 1.82 -4.50
C ILE A 204 -9.77 2.16 -3.02
N VAL A 205 -10.42 1.41 -2.14
CA VAL A 205 -10.17 1.47 -0.70
C VAL A 205 -8.92 0.68 -0.38
N SER A 206 -8.01 1.27 0.39
CA SER A 206 -6.74 0.62 0.75
C SER A 206 -6.46 0.70 2.23
N GLY A 207 -6.01 -0.41 2.81
CA GLY A 207 -5.40 -0.39 4.13
C GLY A 207 -4.16 0.51 4.14
N SER A 208 -4.20 1.54 4.96
CA SER A 208 -3.06 2.44 5.20
C SER A 208 -3.11 2.93 6.64
N GLU A 209 -1.97 3.35 7.14
CA GLU A 209 -1.84 3.90 8.49
C GLU A 209 -1.56 5.40 8.46
N LEU A 210 -2.12 6.09 9.44
CA LEU A 210 -2.12 7.54 9.61
C LEU A 210 -0.70 8.11 9.63
N THR A 211 0.22 7.49 10.36
CA THR A 211 1.58 8.00 10.52
C THR A 211 2.38 7.94 9.22
N GLY A 212 2.25 6.89 8.42
CA GLY A 212 2.90 6.76 7.12
C GLY A 212 2.34 7.72 6.07
N THR A 213 1.11 8.19 6.27
CA THR A 213 0.44 9.14 5.39
C THR A 213 0.70 10.58 5.79
N TYR A 214 0.75 10.89 7.08
CA TYR A 214 0.83 12.28 7.56
C TYR A 214 2.15 12.64 8.23
N LEU A 215 3.00 11.67 8.56
CA LEU A 215 4.31 11.90 9.15
C LEU A 215 5.42 11.49 8.18
N LEU A 216 6.42 12.34 7.98
CA LEU A 216 7.61 12.00 7.21
C LEU A 216 8.43 10.97 7.98
N ALA A 217 8.37 9.70 7.55
CA ALA A 217 9.05 8.58 8.19
C ALA A 217 8.74 8.46 9.69
N GLY A 218 7.49 8.76 10.10
CA GLY A 218 7.08 8.72 11.50
C GLY A 218 7.78 9.75 12.38
N LYS A 219 8.30 10.85 11.81
CA LYS A 219 9.07 11.87 12.54
C LYS A 219 8.35 13.19 12.64
N ARG A 220 8.11 13.87 11.53
CA ARG A 220 7.49 15.20 11.52
C ARG A 220 6.19 15.20 10.75
N TYR A 221 5.22 16.01 11.15
CA TYR A 221 4.02 16.23 10.36
C TYR A 221 4.38 16.78 8.97
N LEU A 222 4.08 15.99 7.95
CA LEU A 222 4.25 16.31 6.55
C LEU A 222 3.15 15.57 5.76
N PRO A 223 1.96 16.17 5.62
CA PRO A 223 0.80 15.50 5.06
C PRO A 223 1.05 15.03 3.61
N ARG A 224 1.05 13.72 3.38
CA ARG A 224 1.16 13.10 2.05
C ARG A 224 -0.20 12.86 1.40
N HIS A 225 -1.32 13.34 1.96
CA HIS A 225 -2.60 13.31 1.22
C HIS A 225 -2.55 14.19 -0.05
N GLN A 226 -1.59 15.12 -0.13
CA GLN A 226 -1.28 15.89 -1.33
C GLN A 226 -0.32 15.15 -2.29
N ASN A 227 -0.10 13.84 -2.08
CA ASN A 227 0.76 13.05 -2.96
C ASN A 227 0.25 13.14 -4.40
N ILE A 228 1.17 13.47 -5.29
CA ILE A 228 0.86 13.72 -6.69
C ILE A 228 0.29 12.48 -7.39
N TRP A 229 0.60 11.27 -6.92
CA TRP A 229 0.02 10.04 -7.45
C TRP A 229 -1.48 9.96 -7.20
N TYR A 230 -1.99 10.34 -6.03
CA TYR A 230 -3.45 10.36 -5.81
C TYR A 230 -4.17 11.26 -6.82
N ARG A 231 -3.55 12.39 -7.19
CA ARG A 231 -4.07 13.24 -8.26
C ARG A 231 -3.96 12.62 -9.65
N VAL A 232 -2.97 11.76 -9.91
CA VAL A 232 -2.90 10.98 -11.17
C VAL A 232 -4.13 10.07 -11.25
N PHE A 233 -4.37 9.28 -10.22
CA PHE A 233 -5.53 8.39 -10.11
C PHE A 233 -6.86 9.15 -10.26
N GLU A 234 -7.05 10.24 -9.50
CA GLU A 234 -8.23 11.13 -9.58
C GLU A 234 -8.41 11.70 -11.01
N THR A 235 -7.34 12.15 -11.67
CA THR A 235 -7.43 12.71 -13.03
C THR A 235 -7.84 11.67 -14.08
N ILE A 236 -7.47 10.41 -13.86
CA ILE A 236 -7.92 9.29 -14.69
C ILE A 236 -9.38 8.95 -14.41
N GLY A 237 -9.89 9.25 -13.21
CA GLY A 237 -11.26 8.93 -12.78
C GLY A 237 -11.35 7.72 -11.85
N VAL A 238 -10.26 7.39 -11.16
CA VAL A 238 -10.22 6.33 -10.13
C VAL A 238 -9.76 6.96 -8.82
N ASP A 239 -10.62 7.10 -7.82
CA ASP A 239 -10.21 7.70 -6.54
C ASP A 239 -9.51 6.67 -5.65
N VAL A 240 -8.44 7.06 -4.96
CA VAL A 240 -7.79 6.19 -3.97
C VAL A 240 -8.19 6.67 -2.57
N LEU A 241 -8.81 5.77 -1.81
CA LEU A 241 -9.36 6.02 -0.49
C LEU A 241 -8.58 5.22 0.56
N PRO A 242 -7.40 5.70 1.00
CA PRO A 242 -6.63 5.00 2.03
C PRO A 242 -7.31 5.14 3.39
N THR A 243 -7.25 4.11 4.25
CA THR A 243 -7.78 4.13 5.62
C THR A 243 -6.90 4.90 6.60
N SER A 244 -6.18 5.91 6.10
CA SER A 244 -5.22 6.74 6.84
C SER A 244 -5.87 7.65 7.89
N PHE A 245 -7.11 7.38 8.31
CA PHE A 245 -7.72 7.94 9.51
C PHE A 245 -7.35 7.13 10.76
N LEU A 246 -6.78 5.93 10.63
CA LEU A 246 -6.32 5.10 11.75
C LEU A 246 -4.80 5.02 11.81
N SER A 247 -4.22 5.12 13.01
CA SER A 247 -2.84 4.72 13.24
C SER A 247 -2.67 3.20 13.09
N GLU A 248 -1.42 2.73 13.07
CA GLU A 248 -1.15 1.29 13.04
C GLU A 248 -1.78 0.53 14.23
N VAL A 249 -1.77 1.15 15.42
CA VAL A 249 -2.44 0.64 16.62
C VAL A 249 -3.96 0.68 16.46
N GLY A 250 -4.50 1.76 15.89
CA GLY A 250 -5.93 1.89 15.60
C GLY A 250 -6.44 0.81 14.65
N ASN A 251 -5.71 0.52 13.57
CA ASN A 251 -6.02 -0.60 12.67
C ASN A 251 -6.01 -1.93 13.43
N ALA A 252 -4.98 -2.17 14.25
CA ALA A 252 -4.89 -3.38 15.06
C ALA A 252 -6.02 -3.52 16.07
N LYS A 253 -6.54 -2.42 16.63
CA LYS A 253 -7.70 -2.42 17.53
C LYS A 253 -8.97 -2.89 16.82
N ILE A 254 -9.21 -2.46 15.58
CA ILE A 254 -10.34 -2.93 14.74
C ILE A 254 -10.24 -4.44 14.52
N VAL A 255 -9.05 -4.91 14.15
CA VAL A 255 -8.79 -6.33 13.90
C VAL A 255 -8.94 -7.18 15.17
N SER A 256 -8.39 -6.71 16.29
CA SER A 256 -8.49 -7.36 17.59
C SER A 256 -9.93 -7.45 18.09
N TYR A 257 -10.67 -6.34 18.02
CA TYR A 257 -12.10 -6.30 18.37
C TYR A 257 -12.93 -7.30 17.57
N SER A 258 -12.55 -7.55 16.31
CA SER A 258 -13.22 -8.50 15.44
C SER A 258 -12.77 -9.95 15.64
N ASN A 259 -11.83 -10.21 16.56
CA ASN A 259 -11.21 -11.51 16.80
C ASN A 259 -10.53 -12.11 15.55
N ARG A 260 -9.86 -11.26 14.76
CA ARG A 260 -9.23 -11.64 13.48
C ARG A 260 -7.74 -11.37 13.41
N MET A 261 -7.09 -11.14 14.56
CA MET A 261 -5.66 -10.82 14.59
C MET A 261 -4.79 -11.90 13.94
N ASP A 262 -5.22 -13.15 14.04
CA ASP A 262 -4.55 -14.28 13.42
C ASP A 262 -4.59 -14.29 11.90
N ASP A 263 -5.53 -13.59 11.26
CA ASP A 263 -5.63 -13.53 9.81
C ASP A 263 -4.56 -12.60 9.21
N ALA A 264 -3.96 -11.71 10.00
CA ALA A 264 -2.99 -10.77 9.47
C ALA A 264 -1.66 -11.47 9.09
N ALA A 265 -1.25 -11.33 7.83
CA ALA A 265 0.08 -11.63 7.32
C ALA A 265 0.86 -10.32 7.11
N TYR A 266 1.89 -10.08 7.92
CA TYR A 266 2.63 -8.82 7.88
C TYR A 266 4.08 -8.98 7.41
N CYS A 267 4.56 -10.20 7.22
CA CYS A 267 5.87 -10.45 6.65
C CYS A 267 5.95 -10.01 5.18
N GLN A 268 7.10 -9.51 4.75
CA GLN A 268 7.39 -9.32 3.32
C GLN A 268 7.58 -10.64 2.57
N LYS A 269 7.83 -11.74 3.31
CA LYS A 269 7.83 -13.08 2.76
C LYS A 269 6.39 -13.58 2.74
N ILE A 270 5.78 -13.60 1.56
CA ILE A 270 4.38 -14.02 1.33
C ILE A 270 4.08 -15.46 1.76
N ASP A 271 5.13 -16.29 1.95
CA ASP A 271 5.04 -17.69 2.39
C ASP A 271 4.73 -17.88 3.87
N ARG A 272 4.72 -16.80 4.67
CA ARG A 272 4.51 -16.87 6.12
C ARG A 272 3.88 -15.59 6.64
N LYS A 273 3.11 -15.68 7.72
CA LYS A 273 2.53 -14.50 8.39
C LYS A 273 3.60 -13.64 9.08
N ASP A 274 4.63 -14.30 9.63
CA ASP A 274 5.65 -13.71 10.49
C ASP A 274 7.01 -14.43 10.27
N CYS A 275 8.12 -13.68 10.12
CA CYS A 275 9.46 -14.28 9.98
C CYS A 275 10.30 -14.32 11.26
N GLY A 276 9.82 -13.70 12.34
CA GLY A 276 10.43 -13.68 13.65
C GLY A 276 11.76 -12.94 13.73
N ARG A 277 12.15 -12.17 12.70
CA ARG A 277 13.51 -11.61 12.60
C ARG A 277 13.65 -10.24 11.96
N CYS A 278 12.56 -9.66 11.41
CA CYS A 278 12.61 -8.30 10.83
C CYS A 278 11.89 -7.28 11.71
N THR A 279 12.28 -6.00 11.59
CA THR A 279 11.75 -4.90 12.39
C THR A 279 10.23 -4.74 12.26
N LYS A 280 9.68 -4.97 11.06
CA LYS A 280 8.22 -4.99 10.82
C LYS A 280 7.53 -6.10 11.64
N CYS A 281 8.08 -7.31 11.67
CA CYS A 281 7.48 -8.41 12.46
C CYS A 281 7.61 -8.14 13.97
N LEU A 282 8.74 -7.60 14.44
CA LEU A 282 8.91 -7.24 15.85
C LEU A 282 7.83 -6.26 16.31
N ARG A 283 7.65 -5.17 15.57
CA ARG A 283 6.63 -4.15 15.85
C ARG A 283 5.22 -4.75 15.91
N ARG A 284 4.89 -5.65 14.98
CA ARG A 284 3.58 -6.30 14.92
C ARG A 284 3.36 -7.28 16.08
N ARG A 285 4.39 -8.04 16.49
CA ARG A 285 4.33 -8.89 17.70
C ARG A 285 4.16 -8.08 18.97
N MET A 286 4.76 -6.90 19.06
CA MET A 286 4.54 -5.99 20.19
C MET A 286 3.11 -5.47 20.25
N ILE A 287 2.53 -5.07 19.10
CA ILE A 287 1.11 -4.66 19.03
C ILE A 287 0.19 -5.82 19.44
N ARG A 288 0.47 -7.04 18.96
CA ARG A 288 -0.23 -8.26 19.32
C ARG A 288 -0.24 -8.51 20.83
N ALA A 289 0.94 -8.54 21.43
CA ALA A 289 1.13 -8.72 22.86
C ALA A 289 0.53 -7.60 23.73
N MET A 290 0.33 -6.41 23.17
CA MET A 290 -0.39 -5.32 23.84
C MET A 290 -1.89 -5.60 23.93
N PHE A 291 -2.50 -6.20 22.90
CA PHE A 291 -3.93 -6.52 22.91
C PHE A 291 -4.25 -7.84 23.60
N ASP A 292 -3.35 -8.82 23.50
CA ASP A 292 -3.49 -10.11 24.16
C ASP A 292 -2.19 -10.46 24.93
N PRO A 293 -2.19 -10.34 26.27
CA PRO A 293 -1.03 -10.67 27.09
C PRO A 293 -0.56 -12.13 26.98
N SER A 294 -1.43 -13.05 26.53
CA SER A 294 -1.01 -14.44 26.27
C SER A 294 -0.01 -14.53 25.11
N GLU A 295 0.01 -13.52 24.23
CA GLU A 295 0.92 -13.41 23.09
C GLU A 295 2.28 -12.78 23.43
N MET A 296 2.56 -12.48 24.70
CA MET A 296 3.86 -11.96 25.13
C MET A 296 5.04 -12.86 24.71
N HIS A 297 4.82 -14.18 24.68
CA HIS A 297 5.80 -15.16 24.21
C HIS A 297 6.29 -14.87 22.79
N LEU A 298 5.47 -14.27 21.91
CA LEU A 298 5.88 -13.88 20.57
C LEU A 298 7.03 -12.87 20.62
N VAL A 299 7.02 -11.92 21.57
CA VAL A 299 8.08 -10.92 21.72
C VAL A 299 9.33 -11.52 22.37
N ASP A 300 9.16 -12.41 23.34
CA ASP A 300 10.28 -13.07 24.01
C ASP A 300 11.02 -14.02 23.07
N ASP A 301 10.30 -14.79 22.26
CA ASP A 301 10.84 -15.76 21.30
C ASP A 301 11.34 -15.11 19.99
N PHE A 302 11.35 -13.78 19.92
CA PHE A 302 11.81 -13.06 18.73
C PHE A 302 13.32 -13.22 18.53
N VAL A 303 13.76 -13.41 17.29
CA VAL A 303 15.18 -13.55 16.96
C VAL A 303 15.89 -12.20 17.16
N GLN A 304 16.63 -12.11 18.26
CA GLN A 304 17.48 -10.97 18.60
C GLN A 304 18.79 -11.03 17.80
N SER A 305 18.89 -10.17 16.78
CA SER A 305 20.09 -10.03 15.96
C SER A 305 20.74 -8.66 16.17
N ASP A 306 22.03 -8.54 15.88
CA ASP A 306 22.74 -7.25 15.93
C ASP A 306 22.05 -6.17 15.10
N GLN A 307 21.43 -6.54 13.97
CA GLN A 307 20.67 -5.63 13.12
C GLN A 307 19.43 -5.08 13.85
N ILE A 308 18.72 -5.93 14.60
CA ILE A 308 17.54 -5.52 15.36
C ILE A 308 17.94 -4.64 16.55
N HIS A 309 19.00 -5.01 17.29
CA HIS A 309 19.52 -4.16 18.36
C HIS A 309 20.03 -2.81 17.84
N ALA A 310 20.74 -2.80 16.71
CA ALA A 310 21.20 -1.58 16.05
C ALA A 310 20.01 -0.71 15.64
N PHE A 311 18.98 -1.31 15.04
CA PHE A 311 17.73 -0.60 14.67
C PHE A 311 17.07 0.06 15.89
N LEU A 312 16.84 -0.67 16.97
CA LEU A 312 16.17 -0.13 18.16
C LEU A 312 16.97 1.00 18.85
N ARG A 313 18.30 1.02 18.66
CA ARG A 313 19.18 2.10 19.15
C ARG A 313 19.22 3.33 18.23
N THR A 314 18.64 3.29 17.03
CA THR A 314 18.64 4.46 16.13
C THR A 314 17.84 5.62 16.72
N ARG A 315 18.32 6.85 16.55
CA ARG A 315 17.61 8.07 16.94
C ARG A 315 17.61 9.07 15.77
N PRO A 316 16.45 9.55 15.31
CA PRO A 316 15.11 9.17 15.77
C PRO A 316 14.77 7.73 15.34
N LEU A 317 14.15 6.97 16.24
CA LEU A 317 13.73 5.59 15.97
C LEU A 317 12.54 5.62 14.99
N TYR A 318 12.62 4.81 13.93
CA TYR A 318 11.52 4.68 12.98
C TYR A 318 10.35 3.94 13.63
N TYR A 319 9.13 4.51 13.56
CA TYR A 319 7.95 4.05 14.30
C TYR A 319 8.12 4.02 15.83
N ALA A 320 8.87 4.98 16.38
CA ALA A 320 9.06 5.12 17.82
C ALA A 320 7.73 5.18 18.59
N ASP A 321 6.74 5.87 18.03
CA ASP A 321 5.39 6.03 18.56
C ASP A 321 4.72 4.69 18.85
N VAL A 322 4.74 3.79 17.87
CA VAL A 322 4.15 2.46 17.99
C VAL A 322 4.88 1.61 19.03
N PHE A 323 6.22 1.64 19.03
CA PHE A 323 7.04 0.89 19.97
C PHE A 323 6.79 1.32 21.42
N VAL A 324 6.79 2.64 21.67
CA VAL A 324 6.52 3.23 22.98
C VAL A 324 5.10 2.91 23.43
N HIS A 325 4.09 3.14 22.58
CA HIS A 325 2.69 2.91 22.93
C HIS A 325 2.40 1.45 23.30
N ALA A 326 2.94 0.51 22.50
CA ALA A 326 2.81 -0.91 22.76
C ALA A 326 3.56 -1.33 24.03
N ALA A 327 4.82 -0.92 24.20
CA ALA A 327 5.62 -1.27 25.37
C ALA A 327 5.04 -0.73 26.68
N ALA A 328 4.45 0.46 26.67
CA ALA A 328 3.83 1.08 27.85
C ALA A 328 2.55 0.34 28.33
N ARG A 329 1.93 -0.47 27.47
CA ARG A 329 0.68 -1.21 27.75
C ARG A 329 0.88 -2.72 27.94
N GLN A 330 2.11 -3.20 27.82
CA GLN A 330 2.42 -4.60 28.10
C GLN A 330 2.33 -4.90 29.60
N VAL A 331 1.94 -6.12 29.94
CA VAL A 331 1.81 -6.57 31.34
C VAL A 331 3.15 -6.67 32.08
N ARG A 332 4.26 -6.70 31.35
CA ARG A 332 5.62 -6.65 31.89
C ARG A 332 6.61 -6.08 30.88
N PRO A 333 7.76 -5.54 31.34
CA PRO A 333 8.86 -5.17 30.45
C PRO A 333 9.41 -6.37 29.67
N THR A 334 9.91 -6.09 28.46
CA THR A 334 10.62 -7.00 27.58
C THR A 334 12.03 -6.46 27.28
N TRP A 335 12.86 -7.24 26.59
CA TRP A 335 14.17 -6.79 26.12
C TRP A 335 14.09 -5.57 25.18
N VAL A 336 12.93 -5.33 24.54
CA VAL A 336 12.71 -4.12 23.74
C VAL A 336 12.65 -2.89 24.63
N ASN A 337 11.99 -2.96 25.80
CA ASN A 337 11.87 -1.84 26.74
C ASN A 337 13.23 -1.28 27.15
N GLU A 338 14.25 -2.14 27.29
CA GLU A 338 15.62 -1.72 27.62
C GLU A 338 16.23 -0.83 26.52
N HIS A 339 15.90 -1.08 25.25
CA HIS A 339 16.43 -0.35 24.10
C HIS A 339 15.71 0.97 23.82
N ILE A 340 14.50 1.13 24.34
CA ILE A 340 13.65 2.33 24.16
C ILE A 340 13.35 3.05 25.47
N LYS A 341 14.12 2.77 26.54
CA LYS A 341 13.89 3.34 27.87
C LYS A 341 13.86 4.87 27.86
N ASP A 342 14.79 5.50 27.14
CA ASP A 342 14.87 6.95 26.96
C ASP A 342 13.65 7.55 26.26
N LEU A 343 12.93 6.76 25.46
CA LEU A 343 11.69 7.16 24.81
C LEU A 343 10.50 6.98 25.75
N LEU A 344 10.44 5.88 26.50
CA LEU A 344 9.41 5.61 27.51
C LEU A 344 9.44 6.63 28.65
N GLU A 345 10.62 7.11 29.05
CA GLU A 345 10.77 8.16 30.06
C GLU A 345 10.24 9.54 29.59
N LYS A 346 10.18 9.76 28.26
CA LYS A 346 9.74 11.03 27.67
C LYS A 346 8.27 11.02 27.25
N HIS A 347 7.76 9.85 26.90
CA HIS A 347 6.44 9.68 26.32
C HIS A 347 5.73 8.51 27.00
N GLU A 348 4.71 8.80 27.80
CA GLU A 348 3.91 7.76 28.46
C GLU A 348 2.89 7.14 27.50
N SER A 349 2.34 7.92 26.57
CA SER A 349 1.45 7.44 25.51
C SER A 349 1.33 8.46 24.39
N PHE A 350 0.77 8.03 23.26
CA PHE A 350 0.34 8.91 22.19
C PHE A 350 -1.18 8.79 22.04
N PRO A 351 -1.97 9.77 22.49
CA PRO A 351 -3.44 9.71 22.50
C PRO A 351 -4.04 9.37 21.13
N PHE A 352 -3.41 9.84 20.05
CA PHE A 352 -3.86 9.60 18.68
C PHE A 352 -3.85 8.11 18.26
N HIS A 353 -3.17 7.22 19.00
CA HIS A 353 -3.24 5.78 18.74
C HIS A 353 -4.57 5.13 19.13
N GLU A 354 -5.33 5.76 20.03
CA GLU A 354 -6.62 5.28 20.54
C GLU A 354 -7.81 6.06 19.95
N ALA A 355 -7.56 6.85 18.91
CA ALA A 355 -8.53 7.71 18.23
C ALA A 355 -8.40 7.59 16.70
N TYR A 356 -9.27 8.27 15.95
CA TYR A 356 -9.20 8.37 14.50
C TYR A 356 -9.24 9.81 13.99
N TYR A 357 -8.45 10.08 12.95
CA TYR A 357 -8.29 11.40 12.36
C TYR A 357 -9.38 11.67 11.31
N SER A 358 -10.50 12.24 11.75
CA SER A 358 -11.71 12.44 10.92
C SER A 358 -11.47 13.30 9.67
N LYS A 359 -10.54 14.25 9.72
CA LYS A 359 -10.16 15.11 8.57
C LYS A 359 -9.66 14.31 7.37
N ALA A 360 -9.15 13.09 7.57
CA ALA A 360 -8.72 12.24 6.46
C ALA A 360 -9.87 11.85 5.52
N PHE A 361 -11.12 11.76 6.01
CA PHE A 361 -12.27 11.52 5.12
C PHE A 361 -12.42 12.62 4.08
N ASP A 362 -12.27 13.88 4.51
CA ASP A 362 -12.39 15.04 3.62
C ASP A 362 -11.16 15.16 2.70
N HIS A 363 -9.95 14.89 3.22
CA HIS A 363 -8.71 14.92 2.42
C HIS A 363 -8.70 13.95 1.24
N PHE A 364 -9.36 12.79 1.39
CA PHE A 364 -9.44 11.76 0.35
C PHE A 364 -10.81 11.71 -0.35
N GLY A 365 -11.73 12.60 -0.03
CA GLY A 365 -13.04 12.66 -0.70
C GLY A 365 -13.90 11.41 -0.48
N TYR A 366 -13.91 10.85 0.73
CA TYR A 366 -14.71 9.67 1.03
C TYR A 366 -16.20 9.91 0.77
N PRO A 367 -16.88 9.00 0.03
CA PRO A 367 -18.34 8.98 -0.03
C PRO A 367 -18.96 8.90 1.38
N LEU A 368 -20.07 9.62 1.58
CA LEU A 368 -20.74 9.70 2.88
C LEU A 368 -21.08 8.31 3.44
N ASP A 369 -21.55 7.40 2.61
CA ASP A 369 -21.92 6.05 3.03
C ASP A 369 -20.72 5.21 3.48
N LEU A 370 -19.54 5.37 2.86
CA LEU A 370 -18.31 4.73 3.33
C LEU A 370 -17.80 5.37 4.63
N ARG A 371 -17.86 6.69 4.74
CA ARG A 371 -17.51 7.40 5.97
C ARG A 371 -18.33 6.90 7.15
N GLU A 372 -19.66 6.86 7.02
CA GLU A 372 -20.56 6.40 8.08
C GLU A 372 -20.29 4.95 8.51
N ARG A 373 -19.94 4.07 7.56
CA ARG A 373 -19.56 2.67 7.86
C ARG A 373 -18.24 2.58 8.61
N ALA A 374 -17.24 3.35 8.19
CA ALA A 374 -15.96 3.42 8.88
C ALA A 374 -16.14 3.96 10.31
N GLU A 375 -16.85 5.08 10.48
CA GLU A 375 -17.13 5.69 11.78
C GLU A 375 -17.90 4.72 12.70
N ARG A 376 -18.89 3.99 12.17
CA ARG A 376 -19.60 2.95 12.93
C ARG A 376 -18.66 1.84 13.40
N SER A 377 -17.82 1.32 12.50
CA SER A 377 -16.89 0.23 12.82
C SER A 377 -15.85 0.66 13.86
N MET A 378 -15.33 1.89 13.73
CA MET A 378 -14.44 2.50 14.71
C MET A 378 -15.11 2.71 16.07
N GLY A 379 -16.36 3.19 16.07
CA GLY A 379 -17.15 3.36 17.29
C GLY A 379 -17.40 2.03 18.03
N LEU A 380 -17.68 0.95 17.30
CA LEU A 380 -17.82 -0.40 17.87
C LEU A 380 -16.53 -0.88 18.53
N ALA A 381 -15.38 -0.59 17.93
CA ALA A 381 -14.07 -0.88 18.51
C ALA A 381 -13.63 0.13 19.59
N GLY A 382 -14.50 1.07 19.99
CA GLY A 382 -14.23 2.06 21.03
C GLY A 382 -13.23 3.16 20.65
N LEU A 383 -13.02 3.39 19.35
CA LEU A 383 -12.25 4.52 18.84
C LEU A 383 -13.14 5.75 18.71
N LYS A 384 -12.61 6.92 19.09
CA LYS A 384 -13.29 8.21 18.97
C LYS A 384 -12.57 9.09 17.96
N ALA A 385 -13.27 10.06 17.40
CA ALA A 385 -12.63 11.09 16.57
C ALA A 385 -11.61 11.86 17.40
N PHE A 386 -10.55 12.35 16.75
CA PHE A 386 -9.60 13.28 17.35
C PHE A 386 -10.34 14.48 17.93
N THR A 387 -9.94 14.86 19.13
CA THR A 387 -10.23 16.16 19.73
C THR A 387 -9.31 17.22 19.14
N GLU A 388 -9.59 18.51 19.41
CA GLU A 388 -8.68 19.60 19.04
C GLU A 388 -7.28 19.40 19.64
N SER A 389 -7.20 18.89 20.88
CA SER A 389 -5.93 18.58 21.53
C SER A 389 -5.19 17.44 20.82
N ASP A 390 -5.89 16.41 20.35
CA ASP A 390 -5.25 15.31 19.60
C ASP A 390 -4.70 15.80 18.26
N ASP A 391 -5.43 16.70 17.59
CA ASP A 391 -5.00 17.35 16.35
C ASP A 391 -3.74 18.20 16.57
N GLU A 392 -3.71 19.00 17.62
CA GLU A 392 -2.54 19.83 17.97
C GLU A 392 -1.33 18.96 18.30
N GLU A 393 -1.50 17.91 19.11
CA GLU A 393 -0.42 17.00 19.44
C GLU A 393 0.11 16.26 18.20
N PHE A 394 -0.80 15.77 17.35
CA PHE A 394 -0.43 15.06 16.12
C PHE A 394 0.27 15.96 15.10
N THR A 395 -0.14 17.22 14.95
CA THR A 395 0.49 18.18 14.03
C THR A 395 1.81 18.75 14.56
N ASN A 396 1.97 18.83 15.88
CA ASN A 396 3.22 19.20 16.55
C ASN A 396 4.14 18.02 16.84
N PHE A 397 3.79 16.81 16.40
CA PHE A 397 4.53 15.59 16.67
C PHE A 397 6.01 15.71 16.24
N LEU A 398 6.89 15.64 17.25
CA LEU A 398 8.36 15.76 17.18
C LEU A 398 8.88 16.95 16.34
N GLN A 399 8.16 18.08 16.37
CA GLN A 399 8.76 19.40 16.10
C GLN A 399 9.76 19.73 17.21
#